data_AF-A0ABD2QT59-F1
#
_entry.id   AF-A0ABD2QT59-F1
#
_cell.length_a   1.000
_cell.length_b   1.000
_cell.length_c   1.000
_cell.angle_alpha   90.00
_cell.angle_beta   90.00
_cell.angle_gamma   90.00
#
_symmetry.space_group_name_H-M   'P 1'
#
loop_
_entity.id
_entity.type
_entity.pdbx_description
1 polymer ?
#
loop_
_entity_poly.entity_id
_entity_poly.type
_entity_poly.pdbx_seq_one_letter_code
_entity_poly.pdbx_strand_id
1 'polypeptide(L)'
;MHGYEWDVGHFQGAQRPDVDFFRATSIGQSESEVIASDPLAVVDKERTDILMYCTGGIRCDVYSVILRKQGFKRLYTLKGGVSHYLESEGSVRWVGNLFVFDARLSLLPSTYKPAVEIEASTMLEGSLDDSFAKCYICGLQVSELRHRNCANLDCNLLFLQD
;
A
#
# COMPACT_ATOMS: atom_id res chain seq x y z
N MET A 1 -0.86 4.56 3.03
CA MET A 1 0.23 4.63 2.02
C MET A 1 -0.06 5.77 1.07
N HIS A 2 0.91 6.29 0.32
CA HIS A 2 0.59 7.17 -0.82
C HIS A 2 0.05 6.34 -2.00
N GLY A 3 -0.59 6.98 -2.97
CA GLY A 3 -1.16 6.31 -4.15
C GLY A 3 -0.12 5.46 -4.90
N TYR A 4 1.06 6.01 -5.17
CA TYR A 4 2.13 5.30 -5.87
C TYR A 4 2.65 4.07 -5.11
N GLU A 5 2.65 4.09 -3.77
CA GLU A 5 3.05 2.92 -2.98
C GLU A 5 1.99 1.82 -3.06
N TRP A 6 0.71 2.21 -3.08
CA TRP A 6 -0.41 1.28 -3.25
C TRP A 6 -0.39 0.64 -4.65
N ASP A 7 -0.04 1.41 -5.67
CA ASP A 7 0.11 0.92 -7.05
C ASP A 7 1.24 -0.11 -7.18
N VAL A 8 2.32 0.06 -6.38
CA VAL A 8 3.42 -0.92 -6.30
C VAL A 8 2.96 -2.19 -5.56
N GLY A 9 2.18 -2.04 -4.49
CA GLY A 9 1.55 -3.17 -3.83
C GLY A 9 0.63 -2.80 -2.67
N HIS A 10 -0.35 -3.66 -2.44
CA HIS A 10 -1.42 -3.43 -1.49
C HIS A 10 -2.07 -4.73 -1.02
N PHE A 11 -2.85 -4.66 0.06
CA PHE A 11 -3.70 -5.78 0.45
C PHE A 11 -4.95 -5.86 -0.43
N GLN A 12 -5.37 -7.07 -0.77
CA GLN A 12 -6.64 -7.30 -1.46
C GLN A 12 -7.80 -6.60 -0.73
N GLY A 13 -8.57 -5.80 -1.46
CA GLY A 13 -9.70 -5.03 -0.92
C GLY A 13 -9.31 -3.72 -0.22
N ALA A 14 -8.02 -3.37 -0.12
CA ALA A 14 -7.60 -2.08 0.40
C ALA A 14 -7.96 -0.95 -0.57
N GLN A 15 -8.57 0.12 -0.05
CA GLN A 15 -8.89 1.29 -0.86
C GLN A 15 -7.62 2.05 -1.24
N ARG A 16 -7.48 2.37 -2.54
CA ARG A 16 -6.39 3.21 -3.03
C ARG A 16 -6.58 4.65 -2.52
N PRO A 17 -5.60 5.21 -1.80
CA PRO A 17 -5.69 6.58 -1.31
C PRO A 17 -5.50 7.60 -2.43
N ASP A 18 -6.34 8.63 -2.45
CA ASP A 18 -6.28 9.77 -3.39
C ASP A 18 -5.42 10.91 -2.81
N VAL A 19 -4.23 10.57 -2.31
CA VAL A 19 -3.30 11.52 -1.70
C VAL A 19 -1.85 11.21 -2.09
N ASP A 20 -1.17 12.23 -2.59
CA ASP A 20 0.24 12.13 -3.00
C ASP A 20 1.21 12.40 -1.84
N PHE A 21 0.75 13.06 -0.76
CA PHE A 21 1.60 13.47 0.35
C PHE A 21 0.97 13.18 1.71
N PHE A 22 1.76 12.64 2.65
CA PHE A 22 1.34 12.38 4.04
C PHE A 22 0.93 13.64 4.81
N ARG A 23 1.38 14.83 4.40
CA ARG A 23 0.87 16.10 4.97
C ARG A 23 -0.54 16.44 4.48
N ALA A 24 -0.92 15.96 3.30
CA ALA A 24 -2.26 16.14 2.75
C ALA A 24 -3.30 15.27 3.48
N THR A 25 -2.90 14.21 4.18
CA THR A 25 -3.76 13.49 5.14
C THR A 25 -3.92 14.29 6.43
N SER A 26 -4.55 15.45 6.34
CA SER A 26 -5.05 16.27 7.46
C SER A 26 -4.07 16.50 8.63
N ILE A 27 -2.75 16.45 8.40
CA ILE A 27 -1.75 16.76 9.43
C ILE A 27 -1.59 18.28 9.47
N GLY A 28 -2.52 18.93 10.19
CA GLY A 28 -2.47 20.37 10.45
C GLY A 28 -3.35 21.25 9.55
N GLN A 29 -4.21 20.66 8.72
CA GLN A 29 -5.27 21.39 8.04
C GLN A 29 -6.38 21.73 9.04
N SER A 30 -6.88 22.97 9.01
CA SER A 30 -8.04 23.37 9.82
C SER A 30 -9.25 22.47 9.50
N GLU A 31 -10.18 22.29 10.45
CA GLU A 31 -11.39 21.46 10.32
C GLU A 31 -12.25 21.80 9.08
N SER A 32 -11.96 22.90 8.38
CA SER A 32 -12.73 23.42 7.26
C SER A 32 -12.38 22.83 5.88
N GLU A 33 -11.29 22.05 5.75
CA GLU A 33 -10.94 21.34 4.50
C GLU A 33 -11.08 19.82 4.70
N VAL A 34 -12.26 19.39 5.15
CA VAL A 34 -12.66 17.99 4.91
C VAL A 34 -12.84 17.86 3.42
N ILE A 35 -11.89 17.21 2.76
CA ILE A 35 -11.98 16.92 1.34
C ILE A 35 -13.28 16.13 1.14
N ALA A 36 -14.22 16.64 0.34
CA ALA A 36 -15.52 15.99 0.12
C ALA A 36 -15.40 14.57 -0.48
N SER A 37 -14.20 14.18 -0.91
CA SER A 37 -13.85 12.84 -1.39
C SER A 37 -13.22 11.92 -0.34
N ASP A 38 -12.99 12.37 0.91
CA ASP A 38 -12.44 11.50 1.96
C ASP A 38 -13.44 10.39 2.30
N PRO A 39 -13.11 9.10 2.08
CA PRO A 39 -13.99 7.98 2.41
C PRO A 39 -14.39 7.97 3.89
N LEU A 40 -13.59 8.56 4.77
CA LEU A 40 -13.85 8.64 6.21
C LEU A 40 -14.82 9.78 6.60
N ALA A 41 -15.15 10.69 5.68
CA ALA A 41 -16.01 11.83 5.97
C ALA A 41 -17.48 11.41 6.25
N VAL A 42 -17.93 10.32 5.63
CA VAL A 42 -19.35 9.89 5.65
C VAL A 42 -19.62 8.67 6.53
N VAL A 43 -18.60 8.12 7.20
CA VAL A 43 -18.74 6.90 7.99
C VAL A 43 -19.09 7.20 9.45
N ASP A 44 -19.75 6.24 10.11
CA ASP A 44 -19.98 6.30 11.55
C ASP A 44 -18.65 6.10 12.29
N LYS A 45 -18.12 7.18 12.87
CA LYS A 45 -16.82 7.21 13.56
C LYS A 45 -16.74 6.25 14.75
N GLU A 46 -17.86 5.94 15.39
CA GLU A 46 -17.90 5.05 16.55
C GLU A 46 -18.04 3.58 16.17
N ARG A 47 -18.73 3.30 15.07
CA ARG A 47 -19.08 1.93 14.65
C ARG A 47 -18.23 1.38 13.51
N THR A 48 -17.54 2.21 12.75
CA THR A 48 -16.75 1.76 11.61
C THR A 48 -15.39 1.25 12.03
N ASP A 49 -15.06 0.00 11.68
CA ASP A 49 -13.72 -0.55 11.81
C ASP A 49 -12.79 0.04 10.75
N ILE A 50 -11.67 0.61 11.18
CA ILE A 50 -10.64 1.13 10.29
C ILE A 50 -9.34 0.40 10.57
N LEU A 51 -8.91 -0.43 9.63
CA LEU A 51 -7.59 -1.05 9.62
C LEU A 51 -6.64 -0.24 8.75
N MET A 52 -5.54 0.19 9.33
CA MET A 52 -4.50 0.98 8.65
C MET A 52 -3.19 0.22 8.57
N TYR A 53 -2.49 0.41 7.46
CA TYR A 53 -1.14 -0.11 7.27
C TYR A 53 -0.29 0.84 6.43
N CYS A 54 1.02 0.75 6.64
CA CYS A 54 2.05 1.37 5.83
C CYS A 54 3.29 0.47 5.86
N THR A 55 4.31 0.77 5.05
CA THR A 55 5.50 -0.07 4.90
C THR A 55 6.09 -0.54 6.24
N GLY A 56 6.35 0.39 7.16
CA GLY A 56 6.99 0.08 8.46
C GLY A 56 6.19 0.50 9.71
N GLY A 57 4.90 0.77 9.59
CA GLY A 57 4.00 1.05 10.74
C GLY A 57 3.97 2.51 11.25
N ILE A 58 5.10 3.24 11.22
CA ILE A 58 5.22 4.58 11.85
C ILE A 58 4.14 5.58 11.42
N ARG A 59 3.82 5.67 10.12
CA ARG A 59 2.77 6.58 9.62
C ARG A 59 1.40 6.26 10.19
N CYS A 60 1.10 4.98 10.38
CA CYS A 60 -0.17 4.53 10.94
C CYS A 60 -0.27 4.85 12.43
N ASP A 61 0.84 4.75 13.18
CA ASP A 61 0.86 5.12 14.59
C ASP A 61 0.52 6.60 14.77
N VAL A 62 1.18 7.48 14.00
CA VAL A 62 0.91 8.92 13.99
C VAL A 62 -0.53 9.21 13.55
N TYR A 63 -0.97 8.64 12.43
CA TYR A 63 -2.30 8.92 11.89
C TYR A 63 -3.42 8.39 12.79
N SER A 64 -3.20 7.27 13.49
CA SER A 64 -4.16 6.75 14.47
C SER A 64 -4.42 7.73 15.61
N VAL A 65 -3.44 8.52 16.04
CA VAL A 65 -3.63 9.57 17.06
C VAL A 65 -4.53 10.68 16.53
N ILE A 66 -4.38 11.05 15.26
CA ILE A 66 -5.19 12.07 14.59
C ILE A 66 -6.64 11.60 14.49
N LEU A 67 -6.88 10.39 13.96
CA LEU A 67 -8.23 9.83 13.84
C LEU A 67 -8.92 9.68 15.21
N ARG A 68 -8.18 9.28 16.27
CA ARG A 68 -8.75 9.26 17.64
C ARG A 68 -9.22 10.64 18.09
N LYS A 69 -8.43 11.69 17.85
CA LYS A 69 -8.83 13.08 18.17
C LYS A 69 -10.06 13.53 17.38
N GLN A 70 -10.23 13.02 16.16
CA GLN A 70 -11.39 13.30 15.30
C GLN A 70 -12.64 12.48 15.67
N GLY A 71 -12.55 11.59 16.67
CA GLY A 71 -13.68 10.83 17.22
C GLY A 71 -13.77 9.37 16.78
N PHE A 72 -12.81 8.86 15.99
CA PHE A 72 -12.83 7.45 15.57
C PHE A 72 -12.45 6.52 16.72
N LYS A 73 -13.30 5.52 17.01
CA LYS A 73 -13.11 4.61 18.16
C LYS A 73 -12.48 3.27 17.79
N ARG A 74 -12.80 2.72 16.62
CA ARG A 74 -12.42 1.36 16.21
C ARG A 74 -11.27 1.40 15.20
N LEU A 75 -10.08 1.77 15.69
CA LEU A 75 -8.88 1.91 14.88
C LEU A 75 -7.90 0.77 15.16
N TYR A 76 -7.44 0.13 14.09
CA TYR A 76 -6.50 -0.98 14.12
C TYR A 76 -5.31 -0.65 13.23
N THR A 77 -4.11 -0.99 13.68
CA THR A 77 -2.87 -0.82 12.90
C THR A 77 -2.16 -2.15 12.74
N LEU A 78 -1.60 -2.38 11.56
CA LEU A 78 -0.74 -3.52 11.34
C LEU A 78 0.59 -3.31 12.08
N LYS A 79 0.79 -4.05 13.17
CA LYS A 79 1.98 -3.93 14.01
C LYS A 79 3.24 -4.22 13.20
N GLY A 80 4.21 -3.29 13.22
CA GLY A 80 5.44 -3.41 12.43
C GLY A 80 5.27 -3.13 10.92
N GLY A 81 4.06 -2.79 10.47
CA GLY A 81 3.78 -2.51 9.08
C GLY A 81 3.81 -3.74 8.17
N VAL A 82 3.77 -3.48 6.86
CA VAL A 82 3.74 -4.54 5.84
C VAL A 82 5.06 -5.32 5.82
N SER A 83 6.20 -4.67 6.06
CA SER A 83 7.49 -5.39 6.09
C SER A 83 7.50 -6.51 7.13
N HIS A 84 6.94 -6.25 8.32
CA HIS A 84 6.83 -7.26 9.37
C HIS A 84 5.81 -8.35 9.02
N TYR A 85 4.68 -7.97 8.41
CA TYR A 85 3.69 -8.92 7.93
C TYR A 85 4.26 -9.90 6.90
N LEU A 86 5.01 -9.39 5.92
CA LEU A 86 5.64 -10.22 4.90
C LEU A 86 6.69 -11.16 5.49
N GLU A 87 7.40 -10.73 6.53
CA GLU A 87 8.36 -11.55 7.27
C GLU A 87 7.67 -12.65 8.09
N SER A 88 6.58 -12.34 8.78
CA SER A 88 5.91 -13.30 9.69
C SER A 88 4.91 -14.21 8.97
N GLU A 89 3.98 -13.63 8.21
CA GLU A 89 2.86 -14.33 7.58
C GLU A 89 3.12 -14.69 6.10
N GLY A 90 4.13 -14.08 5.48
CA GLY A 90 4.36 -14.19 4.03
C GLY A 90 3.44 -13.28 3.22
N SER A 91 3.22 -13.60 1.94
CA SER A 91 2.49 -12.74 0.99
C SER A 91 0.97 -12.96 0.96
N VAL A 92 0.39 -13.61 1.97
CA VAL A 92 -1.04 -13.93 1.97
C VAL A 92 -1.90 -12.67 1.81
N ARG A 93 -2.77 -12.64 0.81
CA ARG A 93 -3.62 -11.46 0.44
C ARG A 93 -2.85 -10.17 0.10
N TRP A 94 -1.53 -10.21 0.01
CA TRP A 94 -0.72 -9.11 -0.48
C TRP A 94 -0.58 -9.23 -2.00
N VAL A 95 -0.77 -8.12 -2.72
CA VAL A 95 -0.65 -8.02 -4.18
C VAL A 95 0.54 -7.14 -4.51
N GLY A 96 1.38 -7.58 -5.46
CA GLY A 96 2.52 -6.82 -5.96
C GLY A 96 3.72 -6.79 -5.01
N ASN A 97 4.56 -5.77 -5.18
CA ASN A 97 5.81 -5.60 -4.43
C ASN A 97 5.61 -4.65 -3.25
N LEU A 98 6.48 -4.69 -2.24
CA LEU A 98 6.48 -3.70 -1.18
C LEU A 98 7.35 -2.50 -1.59
N PHE A 99 6.74 -1.31 -1.71
CA PHE A 99 7.49 -0.08 -1.95
C PHE A 99 8.45 0.22 -0.78
N VAL A 100 9.70 0.56 -1.11
CA VAL A 100 10.75 0.94 -0.16
C VAL A 100 11.38 2.27 -0.55
N PHE A 101 11.69 3.10 0.46
CA PHE A 101 12.17 4.48 0.29
C PHE A 101 13.70 4.54 0.11
N ASP A 102 14.22 3.73 -0.80
CA ASP A 102 15.63 3.74 -1.20
C ASP A 102 15.77 3.41 -2.69
N ALA A 103 17.01 3.30 -3.17
CA ALA A 103 17.32 3.08 -4.59
C ALA A 103 16.68 1.81 -5.19
N ARG A 104 16.26 0.85 -4.37
CA ARG A 104 15.60 -0.38 -4.82
C ARG A 104 14.17 -0.14 -5.28
N LEU A 105 13.52 0.94 -4.80
CA LEU A 105 12.13 1.36 -5.07
C LEU A 105 11.05 0.36 -4.63
N SER A 106 11.24 -0.93 -4.82
CA SER A 106 10.34 -1.98 -4.35
C SER A 106 11.08 -3.28 -4.09
N LEU A 107 10.54 -4.11 -3.20
CA LEU A 107 11.06 -5.45 -2.89
C LEU A 107 9.97 -6.49 -3.10
N LEU A 108 10.34 -7.64 -3.66
CA LEU A 108 9.43 -8.78 -3.76
C LEU A 108 9.12 -9.32 -2.36
N PRO A 109 7.90 -9.82 -2.11
CA PRO A 109 7.54 -10.46 -0.84
C PRO A 109 8.50 -11.59 -0.42
N SER A 110 9.02 -12.35 -1.39
CA SER A 110 10.01 -13.42 -1.16
C SER A 110 11.34 -12.92 -0.56
N THR A 111 11.62 -11.62 -0.61
CA THR A 111 12.79 -11.01 0.06
C THR A 111 12.65 -11.03 1.58
N TYR A 112 11.42 -10.95 2.10
CA TYR A 112 11.13 -10.88 3.55
C TYR A 112 10.98 -12.27 4.16
N LYS A 113 10.40 -13.20 3.42
CA LYS A 113 10.28 -14.60 3.81
C LYS A 113 10.61 -15.45 2.58
N PRO A 114 11.89 -15.81 2.37
CA PRO A 114 12.24 -16.74 1.31
C PRO A 114 11.46 -18.03 1.55
N ALA A 115 10.92 -18.60 0.48
CA ALA A 115 10.23 -19.88 0.56
C ALA A 115 11.24 -20.92 1.08
N VAL A 116 11.15 -21.25 2.37
CA VAL A 116 11.63 -22.54 2.85
C VAL A 116 10.83 -23.55 2.05
N GLU A 117 11.50 -24.36 1.23
CA GLU A 117 10.93 -25.39 0.35
C GLU A 117 9.56 -25.89 0.82
N ILE A 118 8.48 -25.25 0.36
CA ILE A 118 7.14 -25.79 0.55
C ILE A 118 6.93 -26.70 -0.63
N GLU A 119 7.05 -28.00 -0.36
CA GLU A 119 6.67 -29.08 -1.25
C GLU A 119 5.31 -28.78 -1.89
N ALA A 120 5.32 -28.44 -3.18
CA ALA A 120 4.42 -28.83 -4.26
C ALA A 120 2.92 -29.12 -3.99
N SER A 121 2.30 -28.59 -2.95
CA SER A 121 0.97 -29.06 -2.55
C SER A 121 0.09 -27.99 -1.90
N THR A 122 0.00 -26.82 -2.54
CA THR A 122 -1.29 -26.10 -2.61
C THR A 122 -1.29 -25.23 -3.87
N MET A 123 -1.37 -25.90 -5.02
CA MET A 123 -1.85 -25.27 -6.25
C MET A 123 -3.32 -24.92 -6.01
N LEU A 124 -3.60 -23.66 -5.66
CA LEU A 124 -4.93 -23.12 -5.92
C LEU A 124 -4.93 -22.79 -7.40
N GLU A 125 -5.49 -23.71 -8.20
CA GLU A 125 -5.83 -23.49 -9.60
C GLU A 125 -6.81 -22.31 -9.68
N GLY A 126 -6.26 -21.11 -9.88
CA GLY A 126 -6.97 -19.90 -10.25
C GLY A 126 -6.22 -19.29 -11.42
N SER A 127 -6.92 -19.10 -12.54
CA SER A 127 -6.45 -18.69 -13.86
C SER A 127 -5.12 -17.92 -13.90
N LEU A 128 -4.20 -18.40 -14.74
CA LEU A 128 -2.98 -17.73 -15.22
C LEU A 128 -3.30 -16.41 -15.95
N ASP A 129 -3.72 -15.41 -15.20
CA ASP A 129 -3.46 -14.01 -15.53
C ASP A 129 -2.56 -13.47 -14.42
N ASP A 130 -1.27 -13.83 -14.48
CA ASP A 130 -0.20 -13.35 -13.59
C ASP A 130 0.12 -11.86 -13.81
N SER A 131 -0.75 -11.17 -14.55
CA SER A 131 -0.81 -9.72 -14.60
C SER A 131 -1.22 -9.15 -13.24
N PHE A 132 -0.43 -8.23 -12.71
CA PHE A 132 -0.84 -7.42 -11.55
C PHE A 132 -0.80 -5.91 -11.81
N ALA A 133 -0.30 -5.46 -12.97
CA ALA A 133 -0.35 -4.07 -13.35
C ALA A 133 -0.29 -3.86 -14.86
N LYS A 134 -0.51 -2.61 -15.28
CA LYS A 134 -0.31 -2.16 -16.66
C LYS A 134 0.83 -1.16 -16.72
N CYS A 135 1.71 -1.32 -17.69
CA CYS A 135 2.73 -0.33 -17.97
C CYS A 135 2.07 1.01 -18.32
N TYR A 136 2.45 2.09 -17.62
CA TYR A 136 1.89 3.42 -17.87
C TYR A 136 2.32 3.99 -19.23
N ILE A 137 3.41 3.48 -19.82
CA ILE A 137 3.95 3.95 -21.10
C ILE A 137 3.28 3.23 -22.28
N CYS A 138 3.34 1.89 -22.29
CA CYS A 138 2.89 1.09 -23.43
C CYS A 138 1.52 0.43 -23.22
N GLY A 139 0.99 0.43 -21.99
CA GLY A 139 -0.27 -0.20 -21.64
C GLY A 139 -0.23 -1.73 -21.55
N LEU A 140 0.94 -2.36 -21.76
CA LEU A 140 1.09 -3.81 -21.67
C LEU A 140 0.86 -4.30 -20.23
N GLN A 141 0.32 -5.51 -20.13
CA GLN A 141 0.17 -6.23 -18.86
C GLN A 141 1.53 -6.73 -18.40
N VAL A 142 1.89 -6.44 -17.15
CA VAL A 142 3.18 -6.87 -16.58
C VAL A 142 2.98 -7.88 -15.45
N SER A 143 3.83 -8.90 -15.47
CA SER A 143 3.94 -9.94 -14.44
C SER A 143 5.17 -9.74 -13.53
N GLU A 144 5.88 -8.61 -13.66
CA GLU A 144 6.91 -8.17 -12.73
C GLU A 144 6.93 -6.64 -12.68
N LEU A 145 6.84 -6.04 -11.48
CA LEU A 145 6.94 -4.58 -11.35
C LEU A 145 8.40 -4.14 -11.28
N ARG A 146 8.98 -3.85 -12.45
CA ARG A 146 10.28 -3.17 -12.53
C ARG A 146 10.06 -1.67 -12.61
N HIS A 147 10.01 -1.03 -11.45
CA HIS A 147 9.94 0.42 -11.39
C HIS A 147 11.29 1.03 -11.76
N ARG A 148 11.30 1.95 -12.74
CA ARG A 148 12.42 2.87 -12.96
C ARG A 148 11.99 4.28 -12.64
N ASN A 149 12.80 4.98 -11.85
CA ASN A 149 12.66 6.41 -11.74
C ASN A 149 13.17 7.05 -13.05
N CYS A 150 12.36 7.93 -13.64
CA CYS A 150 12.81 8.70 -14.80
C CYS A 150 13.99 9.59 -14.38
N ALA A 151 15.03 9.66 -15.22
CA ALA A 151 16.16 10.57 -14.97
C ALA A 151 15.75 12.06 -15.02
N ASN A 152 14.57 12.36 -15.55
CA ASN A 152 13.96 13.68 -15.49
C ASN A 152 13.28 13.87 -14.12
N LEU A 153 13.75 14.85 -13.35
CA LEU A 153 13.25 15.21 -12.02
C LEU A 153 11.76 15.61 -12.04
N ASP A 154 11.28 16.17 -13.15
CA ASP A 154 9.87 16.53 -13.35
C ASP A 154 8.99 15.30 -13.63
N CYS A 155 9.62 14.16 -13.92
CA CYS A 155 9.00 12.90 -14.31
C CYS A 155 9.21 11.81 -13.24
N ASN A 156 9.30 12.20 -11.96
CA ASN A 156 9.45 11.31 -10.79
C ASN A 156 8.28 10.30 -10.60
N LEU A 157 7.47 10.07 -11.62
CA LEU A 157 6.51 8.99 -11.68
C LEU A 157 7.25 7.66 -11.76
N LEU A 158 6.87 6.73 -10.90
CA LEU A 158 7.39 5.37 -10.95
C LEU A 158 6.83 4.70 -12.20
N PHE A 159 7.67 4.53 -13.23
CA PHE A 159 7.26 3.86 -14.46
C PHE A 159 7.55 2.37 -14.38
N LEU A 160 6.54 1.58 -14.70
CA LEU A 160 6.71 0.17 -15.04
C LEU A 160 7.30 0.04 -16.44
N GLN A 161 8.28 -0.84 -16.62
CA GLN A 161 8.84 -1.19 -17.92
C GLN A 161 8.85 -2.71 -18.11
N ASP A 162 8.64 -3.13 -19.37
CA ASP A 162 8.72 -4.51 -19.85
C ASP A 162 10.15 -5.09 -19.79
#